data_AF-A0A3T0W438-F1
#
_entry.id   AF-A0A3T0W438-F1
#
_cell.length_a   1.000
_cell.length_b   1.000
_cell.length_c   1.000
_cell.angle_alpha   90.00
_cell.angle_beta   90.00
_cell.angle_gamma   90.00
#
_symmetry.space_group_name_H-M   'P 1'
#
loop_
_entity.id
_entity.type
_entity.pdbx_description
1 polymer ?
#
loop_
_entity_poly.entity_id
_entity_poly.type
_entity_poly.pdbx_seq_one_letter_code
_entity_poly.pdbx_strand_id
1 'polypeptide(L)'
;MKVLVPIKRVIDYNVKARVKADNSDVDLTNVKMAMNPFCEIAVEEAIRLKEAGKASEVIAVSIGDKACQEQLRTALALGADKAIHIETTAKLESLHVAKLLAKLVDQESPELVILGKQSIDSDNNQTGQMLAALTKRPQGTFASKVEIEDGKAVVTREVDGGLQTVSLTLPAVVTTDLRLNEPRYASLPNIMKAKRKPLDVIAADSLGVDLAPRVELVRVEEPAKREAGIMVESVEELVNKLKTEAKVIS
;
A
#
# COMPACT_ATOMS: atom_id res chain seq x y z
N MET A 1 -0.72 -9.69 -20.32
CA MET A 1 -1.81 -9.65 -19.32
C MET A 1 -2.12 -8.24 -18.86
N LYS A 2 -3.35 -7.98 -18.40
CA LYS A 2 -3.72 -6.72 -17.73
C LYS A 2 -3.40 -6.78 -16.23
N VAL A 3 -2.75 -5.75 -15.71
CA VAL A 3 -2.37 -5.63 -14.28
C VAL A 3 -3.10 -4.45 -13.64
N LEU A 4 -3.76 -4.69 -12.51
CA LEU A 4 -4.42 -3.66 -11.71
C LEU A 4 -3.55 -3.32 -10.48
N VAL A 5 -3.29 -2.04 -10.24
CA VAL A 5 -2.41 -1.58 -9.15
C VAL A 5 -3.13 -0.55 -8.27
N PRO A 6 -3.76 -1.00 -7.17
CA PRO A 6 -4.28 -0.13 -6.13
C PRO A 6 -3.15 0.64 -5.43
N ILE A 7 -3.26 1.96 -5.43
CA ILE A 7 -2.39 2.90 -4.73
C ILE A 7 -3.19 3.68 -3.68
N LYS A 8 -2.51 4.17 -2.64
CA LYS A 8 -3.14 4.97 -1.59
C LYS A 8 -2.35 6.25 -1.36
N ARG A 9 -3.08 7.37 -1.20
CA ARG A 9 -2.55 8.64 -0.71
C ARG A 9 -2.52 8.61 0.82
N VAL A 10 -1.35 8.84 1.40
CA VAL A 10 -1.10 8.78 2.85
C VAL A 10 -0.22 9.95 3.29
N ILE A 11 -0.08 10.17 4.59
CA ILE A 11 0.92 11.09 5.14
C ILE A 11 2.32 10.65 4.70
N ASP A 12 3.18 11.59 4.30
CA ASP A 12 4.57 11.28 3.93
C ASP A 12 5.28 10.63 5.12
N TYR A 13 6.02 9.55 4.88
CA TYR A 13 6.67 8.76 5.93
C TYR A 13 7.74 9.53 6.72
N ASN A 14 8.22 10.68 6.21
CA ASN A 14 9.13 11.57 6.92
C ASN A 14 8.41 12.56 7.84
N VAL A 15 7.07 12.63 7.79
CA VAL A 15 6.27 13.55 8.60
C VAL A 15 5.85 12.84 9.89
N LYS A 16 6.16 13.47 11.03
CA LYS A 16 5.66 13.01 12.33
C LYS A 16 4.16 13.29 12.43
N ALA A 17 3.36 12.23 12.46
CA ALA A 17 1.93 12.32 12.73
C ALA A 17 1.67 12.97 14.10
N ARG A 18 0.64 13.82 14.17
CA ARG A 18 0.19 14.47 15.41
C ARG A 18 -1.27 14.13 15.62
N VAL A 19 -1.67 13.92 16.86
CA VAL A 19 -3.07 13.68 17.21
C VAL A 19 -3.76 15.04 17.34
N LYS A 20 -5.02 15.13 16.91
CA LYS A 20 -5.83 16.33 17.12
C LYS A 20 -6.02 16.61 18.61
N ALA A 21 -6.21 17.88 18.95
CA ALA A 21 -6.42 18.31 20.34
C ALA A 21 -7.68 17.70 20.99
N ASP A 22 -8.66 17.29 20.18
CA ASP A 22 -9.90 16.65 20.61
C ASP A 22 -9.84 15.11 20.62
N ASN A 23 -8.67 14.52 20.35
CA ASN A 23 -8.46 13.08 20.26
C ASN A 23 -9.35 12.35 19.22
N SER A 24 -9.95 13.07 18.27
CA SER A 24 -10.88 12.48 17.29
C SER A 24 -10.17 11.71 16.17
N ASP A 25 -8.97 12.13 15.80
CA ASP A 25 -8.21 11.57 14.68
C ASP A 25 -6.76 12.11 14.68
N VAL A 26 -5.97 11.68 13.69
CA VAL A 26 -4.69 12.33 13.32
C VAL A 26 -4.96 13.67 12.63
N ASP A 27 -4.15 14.67 12.94
CA ASP A 27 -4.19 15.98 12.29
C ASP A 27 -3.46 15.93 10.94
N LEU A 28 -4.24 16.00 9.86
CA LEU A 28 -3.76 16.03 8.48
C LEU A 28 -3.73 17.47 7.91
N THR A 29 -3.93 18.48 8.74
CA THR A 29 -3.94 19.88 8.31
C THR A 29 -2.53 20.30 7.91
N ASN A 30 -2.35 20.78 6.68
CA ASN A 30 -1.07 21.25 6.14
C ASN A 30 0.08 20.22 6.20
N VAL A 31 -0.24 18.92 6.28
CA VAL A 31 0.78 17.87 6.22
C VAL A 31 1.07 17.49 4.77
N LYS A 32 2.33 17.17 4.49
CA LYS A 32 2.73 16.65 3.18
C LYS A 32 2.14 15.25 3.03
N MET A 33 1.45 15.02 1.91
CA MET A 33 0.87 13.73 1.56
C MET A 33 1.65 13.15 0.37
N ALA A 34 1.75 11.82 0.32
CA ALA A 34 2.52 11.10 -0.68
C ALA A 34 1.81 9.81 -1.10
N MET A 35 2.36 9.13 -2.11
CA MET A 35 1.99 7.75 -2.40
C MET A 35 2.53 6.86 -1.28
N ASN A 36 1.73 5.90 -0.83
CA ASN A 36 2.19 4.92 0.15
C ASN A 36 3.44 4.17 -0.39
N PRO A 37 4.54 4.04 0.37
CA PRO A 37 5.78 3.45 -0.13
C PRO A 37 5.61 2.03 -0.71
N PHE A 38 4.80 1.18 -0.08
CA PHE A 38 4.52 -0.15 -0.62
C PHE A 38 3.75 -0.11 -1.95
N CYS A 39 2.95 0.94 -2.18
CA CYS A 39 2.24 1.14 -3.44
C CYS A 39 3.19 1.59 -4.56
N GLU A 40 4.24 2.36 -4.27
CA GLU A 40 5.28 2.71 -5.25
C GLU A 40 5.98 1.46 -5.78
N ILE A 41 6.29 0.51 -4.90
CA ILE A 41 6.87 -0.79 -5.22
C ILE A 41 5.93 -1.64 -6.09
N ALA A 42 4.63 -1.62 -5.79
CA ALA A 42 3.62 -2.30 -6.59
C ALA A 42 3.50 -1.71 -8.00
N VAL A 43 3.58 -0.38 -8.12
CA VAL A 43 3.59 0.32 -9.42
C VAL A 43 4.85 -0.04 -10.22
N GLU A 44 6.03 0.01 -9.58
CA GLU A 44 7.29 -0.37 -10.22
C GLU A 44 7.26 -1.81 -10.72
N GLU A 45 6.77 -2.76 -9.91
CA GLU A 45 6.70 -4.16 -10.32
C GLU A 45 5.80 -4.36 -11.54
N ALA A 46 4.63 -3.73 -11.55
CA ALA A 46 3.72 -3.81 -12.69
C ALA A 46 4.35 -3.22 -13.97
N ILE A 47 5.13 -2.16 -13.85
CA ILE A 47 5.87 -1.56 -14.98
C ILE A 47 6.98 -2.49 -15.45
N ARG A 48 7.76 -3.10 -14.56
CA ARG A 48 8.80 -4.08 -14.92
C ARG A 48 8.21 -5.28 -15.64
N LEU A 49 7.06 -5.80 -15.20
CA LEU A 49 6.34 -6.86 -15.90
C LEU A 49 5.90 -6.44 -17.30
N LYS A 50 5.52 -5.18 -17.48
CA LYS A 50 5.18 -4.63 -18.81
C LYS A 50 6.41 -4.50 -19.71
N GLU A 51 7.52 -3.98 -19.18
CA GLU A 51 8.79 -3.85 -19.91
C GLU A 51 9.36 -5.21 -20.31
N ALA A 52 9.14 -6.25 -19.50
CA ALA A 52 9.47 -7.64 -19.81
C ALA A 52 8.49 -8.33 -20.77
N GLY A 53 7.49 -7.62 -21.30
CA GLY A 53 6.49 -8.16 -22.23
C GLY A 53 5.50 -9.13 -21.60
N LYS A 54 5.43 -9.21 -20.27
CA LYS A 54 4.48 -10.07 -19.52
C LYS A 54 3.15 -9.36 -19.32
N ALA A 55 3.17 -8.05 -19.08
CA ALA A 55 1.98 -7.21 -19.02
C ALA A 55 1.80 -6.38 -20.31
N SER A 56 0.54 -6.23 -20.73
CA SER A 56 0.15 -5.42 -21.89
C SER A 56 -0.45 -4.07 -21.48
N GLU A 57 -1.00 -3.98 -20.26
CA GLU A 57 -1.63 -2.78 -19.73
C GLU A 57 -1.49 -2.75 -18.20
N VAL A 58 -1.12 -1.58 -17.66
CA VAL A 58 -1.06 -1.31 -16.22
C VAL A 58 -2.08 -0.23 -15.86
N ILE A 59 -3.01 -0.58 -14.97
CA ILE A 59 -4.11 0.30 -14.52
C ILE A 59 -3.85 0.68 -13.07
N ALA A 60 -3.56 1.96 -12.81
CA ALA A 60 -3.44 2.47 -11.44
C ALA A 60 -4.83 2.82 -10.89
N VAL A 61 -5.12 2.47 -9.63
CA VAL A 61 -6.41 2.77 -9.00
C VAL A 61 -6.20 3.45 -7.65
N SER A 62 -6.93 4.51 -7.36
CA SER A 62 -7.00 5.08 -6.01
C SER A 62 -8.46 5.33 -5.63
N ILE A 63 -8.75 5.16 -4.33
CA ILE A 63 -10.07 5.34 -3.76
C ILE A 63 -9.96 6.40 -2.67
N GLY A 64 -10.76 7.46 -2.75
CA GLY A 64 -10.76 8.53 -1.77
C GLY A 64 -11.23 9.85 -2.34
N ASP A 65 -10.82 10.94 -1.71
CA ASP A 65 -11.16 12.28 -2.16
C ASP A 65 -10.44 12.64 -3.47
N LYS A 66 -10.86 13.75 -4.07
CA LYS A 66 -10.26 14.28 -5.31
C LYS A 66 -8.74 14.50 -5.20
N ALA A 67 -8.19 14.70 -4.00
CA ALA A 67 -6.77 14.95 -3.82
C ALA A 67 -5.92 13.72 -4.19
N CYS A 68 -6.47 12.49 -4.13
CA CYS A 68 -5.73 11.30 -4.54
C CYS A 68 -5.42 11.21 -6.04
N GLN A 69 -6.03 12.07 -6.88
CA GLN A 69 -5.67 12.20 -8.28
C GLN A 69 -4.20 12.62 -8.49
N GLU A 70 -3.60 13.32 -7.52
CA GLU A 70 -2.17 13.66 -7.58
C GLU A 70 -1.31 12.38 -7.62
N GLN A 71 -1.54 11.43 -6.71
CA GLN A 71 -0.79 10.18 -6.66
C GLN A 71 -1.10 9.29 -7.88
N LEU A 72 -2.33 9.33 -8.40
CA LEU A 72 -2.65 8.67 -9.69
C LEU A 72 -1.83 9.24 -10.84
N ARG A 73 -1.67 10.58 -10.91
CA ARG A 73 -0.81 11.22 -11.92
C ARG A 73 0.66 10.84 -11.74
N THR A 74 1.13 10.65 -10.51
CA THR A 74 2.47 10.10 -10.25
C THR A 74 2.61 8.69 -10.81
N ALA A 75 1.66 7.77 -10.55
CA ALA A 75 1.70 6.42 -11.12
C ALA A 75 1.68 6.42 -12.66
N LEU A 76 0.88 7.29 -13.27
CA LEU A 76 0.86 7.53 -14.72
C LEU A 76 2.20 8.04 -15.26
N ALA A 77 2.90 8.88 -14.49
CA ALA A 77 4.22 9.40 -14.84
C ALA A 77 5.34 8.35 -14.69
N LEU A 78 5.19 7.41 -13.77
CA LEU A 78 6.11 6.28 -13.60
C LEU A 78 6.01 5.29 -14.76
N GLY A 79 4.80 5.02 -15.25
CA GLY A 79 4.62 4.12 -16.39
C GLY A 79 3.24 3.50 -16.56
N ALA A 80 2.30 3.71 -15.63
CA ALA A 80 0.93 3.20 -15.77
C ALA A 80 0.26 3.76 -17.04
N ASP A 81 -0.59 2.95 -17.67
CA ASP A 81 -1.25 3.27 -18.95
C ASP A 81 -2.46 4.18 -18.74
N LYS A 82 -3.32 3.79 -17.80
CA LYS A 82 -4.50 4.54 -17.39
C LYS A 82 -4.64 4.55 -15.86
N ALA A 83 -5.42 5.49 -15.36
CA ALA A 83 -5.76 5.59 -13.97
C ALA A 83 -7.28 5.56 -13.77
N ILE A 84 -7.73 4.98 -12.66
CA ILE A 84 -9.12 5.00 -12.21
C ILE A 84 -9.16 5.62 -10.81
N HIS A 85 -9.95 6.67 -10.66
CA HIS A 85 -10.25 7.30 -9.39
C HIS A 85 -11.66 6.90 -8.96
N ILE A 86 -11.78 6.15 -7.87
CA ILE A 86 -13.06 5.95 -7.21
C ILE A 86 -13.25 7.08 -6.20
N GLU A 87 -14.08 8.05 -6.56
CA GLU A 87 -14.30 9.28 -5.80
C GLU A 87 -15.28 9.04 -4.65
N THR A 88 -14.84 9.37 -3.43
CA THR A 88 -15.68 9.41 -2.23
C THR A 88 -15.02 10.23 -1.13
N THR A 89 -15.82 10.89 -0.30
CA THR A 89 -15.36 11.55 0.93
C THR A 89 -15.60 10.69 2.18
N ALA A 90 -16.17 9.49 2.02
CA ALA A 90 -16.42 8.58 3.13
C ALA A 90 -15.10 8.10 3.75
N LYS A 91 -15.11 7.87 5.07
CA LYS A 91 -14.01 7.17 5.75
C LYS A 91 -14.08 5.69 5.38
N LEU A 92 -13.01 5.16 4.79
CA LEU A 92 -12.98 3.81 4.25
C LEU A 92 -12.20 2.85 5.14
N GLU A 93 -12.81 1.70 5.41
CA GLU A 93 -12.17 0.55 6.03
C GLU A 93 -11.55 -0.35 4.96
N SER A 94 -10.62 -1.23 5.35
CA SER A 94 -10.01 -2.20 4.43
C SER A 94 -11.06 -3.04 3.68
N LEU A 95 -12.19 -3.36 4.31
CA LEU A 95 -13.29 -4.08 3.67
C LEU A 95 -14.01 -3.25 2.59
N HIS A 96 -14.24 -1.96 2.83
CA HIS A 96 -14.82 -1.05 1.83
C HIS A 96 -13.93 -0.98 0.59
N VAL A 97 -12.64 -0.75 0.81
CA VAL A 97 -11.63 -0.70 -0.26
C VAL A 97 -11.61 -2.03 -1.03
N ALA A 98 -11.57 -3.17 -0.34
CA ALA A 98 -11.55 -4.48 -0.99
C ALA A 98 -12.82 -4.77 -1.82
N LYS A 99 -14.01 -4.39 -1.35
CA LYS A 99 -15.28 -4.55 -2.10
C LYS A 99 -15.34 -3.65 -3.33
N LEU A 100 -14.90 -2.40 -3.22
CA LEU A 100 -14.83 -1.47 -4.36
C LEU A 100 -13.83 -1.96 -5.40
N LEU A 101 -12.66 -2.43 -4.98
CA LEU A 101 -11.67 -3.06 -5.86
C LEU A 101 -12.21 -4.34 -6.51
N ALA A 102 -13.00 -5.15 -5.80
CA ALA A 102 -13.62 -6.34 -6.39
C ALA A 102 -14.54 -5.97 -7.57
N LYS A 103 -15.30 -4.87 -7.47
CA LYS A 103 -16.11 -4.35 -8.59
C LYS A 103 -15.25 -3.95 -9.80
N LEU A 104 -14.11 -3.31 -9.57
CA LEU A 104 -13.17 -3.00 -10.65
C LEU A 104 -12.52 -4.24 -11.22
N VAL A 105 -12.23 -5.26 -10.40
CA VAL A 105 -11.71 -6.54 -10.89
C VAL A 105 -12.72 -7.21 -11.83
N ASP A 106 -14.02 -7.15 -11.53
CA ASP A 106 -15.06 -7.67 -12.41
C ASP A 106 -15.13 -6.86 -13.73
N GLN A 107 -15.09 -5.53 -13.65
CA GLN A 107 -15.20 -4.63 -14.82
C GLN A 107 -13.97 -4.69 -15.74
N GLU A 108 -12.77 -4.65 -15.17
CA GLU A 108 -11.51 -4.58 -15.91
C GLU A 108 -10.95 -5.95 -16.24
N SER A 109 -11.38 -7.00 -15.53
CA SER A 109 -10.89 -8.37 -15.70
C SER A 109 -9.35 -8.49 -15.72
N PRO A 110 -8.61 -7.91 -14.75
CA PRO A 110 -7.17 -8.06 -14.69
C PRO A 110 -6.78 -9.50 -14.35
N GLU A 111 -5.71 -10.00 -14.95
CA GLU A 111 -5.16 -11.31 -14.62
C GLU A 111 -4.30 -11.26 -13.35
N LEU A 112 -3.75 -10.08 -13.02
CA LEU A 112 -2.96 -9.88 -11.82
C LEU A 112 -3.35 -8.57 -11.14
N VAL A 113 -3.53 -8.61 -9.81
CA VAL A 113 -3.65 -7.41 -8.98
C VAL A 113 -2.43 -7.33 -8.08
N ILE A 114 -1.71 -6.21 -8.11
CA ILE A 114 -0.54 -5.98 -7.26
C ILE A 114 -0.83 -4.81 -6.31
N LEU A 115 -0.81 -5.06 -5.01
CA LEU A 115 -1.03 -4.05 -3.97
C LEU A 115 0.21 -3.91 -3.10
N GLY A 116 0.33 -2.80 -2.37
CA GLY A 116 1.25 -2.74 -1.24
C GLY A 116 0.87 -3.73 -0.12
N LYS A 117 1.85 -4.26 0.63
CA LYS A 117 1.61 -5.08 1.83
C LYS A 117 0.65 -4.43 2.82
N GLN A 118 0.91 -3.17 3.16
CA GLN A 118 0.09 -2.37 4.07
C GLN A 118 0.13 -0.90 3.63
N SER A 119 -0.73 -0.08 4.23
CA SER A 119 -0.61 1.37 4.16
C SER A 119 -0.09 1.89 5.49
N ILE A 120 0.91 2.77 5.44
CA ILE A 120 1.64 3.27 6.63
C ILE A 120 0.82 4.16 7.56
N ASP A 121 -0.40 4.52 7.17
CA ASP A 121 -1.31 5.35 7.97
C ASP A 121 -2.21 4.51 8.89
N SER A 122 -2.70 3.37 8.41
CA SER A 122 -3.59 2.49 9.17
C SER A 122 -2.95 1.16 9.59
N ASP A 123 -1.82 0.78 8.99
CA ASP A 123 -1.02 -0.42 9.29
C ASP A 123 -1.80 -1.76 9.35
N ASN A 124 -2.98 -1.80 8.73
CA ASN A 124 -3.90 -2.93 8.84
C ASN A 124 -3.40 -4.22 8.17
N ASN A 125 -2.62 -4.10 7.09
CA ASN A 125 -2.20 -5.24 6.25
C ASN A 125 -3.38 -6.18 5.90
N GLN A 126 -4.52 -5.65 5.40
CA GLN A 126 -5.75 -6.44 5.21
C GLN A 126 -6.31 -6.43 3.78
N THR A 127 -6.23 -5.29 3.09
CA THR A 127 -6.97 -5.05 1.83
C THR A 127 -6.66 -6.09 0.75
N GLY A 128 -5.39 -6.46 0.55
CA GLY A 128 -5.00 -7.43 -0.47
C GLY A 128 -5.58 -8.82 -0.21
N GLN A 129 -5.52 -9.29 1.04
CA GLN A 129 -6.05 -10.60 1.42
C GLN A 129 -7.59 -10.64 1.37
N MET A 130 -8.25 -9.54 1.78
CA MET A 130 -9.70 -9.40 1.65
C MET A 130 -10.13 -9.43 0.18
N LEU A 131 -9.41 -8.72 -0.70
CA LEU A 131 -9.70 -8.72 -2.15
C LEU A 131 -9.56 -10.13 -2.74
N ALA A 132 -8.48 -10.84 -2.40
CA ALA A 132 -8.27 -12.22 -2.84
C ALA A 132 -9.43 -13.14 -2.41
N ALA A 133 -9.88 -13.02 -1.16
CA ALA A 133 -11.02 -13.79 -0.64
C ALA A 133 -12.33 -13.45 -1.37
N LEU A 134 -12.63 -12.17 -1.56
CA LEU A 134 -13.85 -11.70 -2.22
C LEU A 134 -13.91 -12.11 -3.69
N THR A 135 -12.75 -12.13 -4.38
CA THR A 135 -12.64 -12.48 -5.80
C THR A 135 -12.32 -13.96 -6.02
N LYS A 136 -12.19 -14.75 -4.94
CA LYS A 136 -11.84 -16.19 -4.96
C LYS A 136 -10.55 -16.49 -5.74
N ARG A 137 -9.55 -15.63 -5.58
CA ARG A 137 -8.25 -15.73 -6.27
C ARG A 137 -7.16 -16.20 -5.30
N PRO A 138 -6.17 -16.99 -5.77
CA PRO A 138 -4.99 -17.29 -4.99
C PRO A 138 -4.20 -16.01 -4.68
N GLN A 139 -3.49 -16.02 -3.56
CA GLN A 139 -2.74 -14.85 -3.08
C GLN A 139 -1.28 -15.14 -2.75
N GLY A 140 -0.41 -14.18 -3.04
CA GLY A 140 1.00 -14.18 -2.65
C GLY A 140 1.33 -12.92 -1.88
N THR A 141 1.24 -12.97 -0.55
CA THR A 141 1.53 -11.80 0.29
C THR A 141 3.02 -11.67 0.59
N PHE A 142 3.47 -10.44 0.82
CA PHE A 142 4.86 -10.13 1.23
C PHE A 142 5.89 -10.54 0.18
N ALA A 143 5.55 -10.35 -1.09
CA ALA A 143 6.39 -10.73 -2.21
C ALA A 143 7.70 -9.91 -2.20
N SER A 144 8.84 -10.61 -2.19
CA SER A 144 10.18 -10.07 -2.46
C SER A 144 10.72 -10.48 -3.83
N LYS A 145 10.03 -11.38 -4.55
CA LYS A 145 10.23 -11.66 -5.98
C LYS A 145 8.94 -12.12 -6.63
N VAL A 146 8.66 -11.67 -7.86
CA VAL A 146 7.51 -12.10 -8.66
C VAL A 146 7.99 -12.49 -10.06
N GLU A 147 7.67 -13.71 -10.49
CA GLU A 147 7.98 -14.21 -11.84
C GLU A 147 6.70 -14.75 -12.48
N ILE A 148 6.51 -14.47 -13.77
CA ILE A 148 5.34 -14.92 -14.52
C ILE A 148 5.74 -15.94 -15.57
N GLU A 149 5.31 -17.18 -15.36
CA GLU A 149 5.68 -18.36 -16.14
C GLU A 149 4.47 -19.29 -16.28
N ASP A 150 4.22 -19.80 -17.49
CA ASP A 150 3.20 -20.83 -17.77
C ASP A 150 1.80 -20.56 -17.18
N GLY A 151 1.32 -19.33 -17.26
CA GLY A 151 0.01 -18.93 -16.73
C GLY A 151 -0.07 -18.88 -15.19
N LYS A 152 1.09 -18.87 -14.52
CA LYS A 152 1.20 -18.79 -13.06
C LYS A 152 2.07 -17.60 -12.65
N ALA A 153 1.80 -17.10 -11.45
CA ALA A 153 2.70 -16.20 -10.73
C ALA A 153 3.50 -17.03 -9.71
N VAL A 154 4.82 -17.11 -9.90
CA VAL A 154 5.75 -17.66 -8.93
C VAL A 154 6.20 -16.52 -8.01
N VAL A 155 5.81 -16.59 -6.75
CA VAL A 155 6.01 -15.52 -5.77
C VAL A 155 6.91 -16.02 -4.66
N THR A 156 8.07 -15.39 -4.48
CA THR A 156 8.90 -15.60 -3.29
C THR A 156 8.50 -14.59 -2.24
N ARG A 157 8.15 -15.07 -1.05
CA ARG A 157 7.55 -14.32 0.05
C ARG A 157 8.52 -14.22 1.21
N GLU A 158 8.55 -13.06 1.84
CA GLU A 158 9.15 -12.87 3.15
C GLU A 158 8.24 -13.44 4.25
N VAL A 159 8.79 -14.36 5.04
CA VAL A 159 8.14 -14.96 6.21
C VAL A 159 9.10 -14.88 7.41
N ASP A 160 8.60 -15.07 8.63
CA ASP A 160 9.41 -14.83 9.84
C ASP A 160 10.73 -15.61 9.87
N GLY A 161 10.74 -16.83 9.32
CA GLY A 161 11.92 -17.71 9.28
C GLY A 161 12.78 -17.59 8.01
N GLY A 162 12.49 -16.66 7.09
CA GLY A 162 13.22 -16.50 5.83
C GLY A 162 12.30 -16.36 4.63
N LEU A 163 12.54 -17.17 3.59
CA LEU A 163 11.83 -17.06 2.31
C LEU A 163 10.96 -18.29 2.03
N GLN A 164 9.78 -18.05 1.45
CA GLN A 164 8.89 -19.10 0.97
C GLN A 164 8.44 -18.82 -0.46
N THR A 165 8.71 -19.75 -1.38
CA THR A 165 8.22 -19.64 -2.76
C THR A 165 6.91 -20.40 -2.94
N VAL A 166 5.91 -19.74 -3.51
CA VAL A 166 4.61 -20.31 -3.86
C VAL A 166 4.29 -20.09 -5.33
N SER A 167 3.53 -21.00 -5.93
CA SER A 167 3.07 -20.90 -7.31
C SER A 167 1.56 -20.69 -7.33
N LEU A 168 1.09 -19.59 -7.92
CA LEU A 168 -0.30 -19.16 -7.94
C LEU A 168 -0.83 -19.24 -9.37
N THR A 169 -1.92 -19.97 -9.59
CA THR A 169 -2.61 -19.96 -10.88
C THR A 169 -3.21 -18.58 -11.13
N LEU A 170 -2.98 -17.99 -12.31
CA LEU A 170 -3.63 -16.73 -12.69
C LEU A 170 -5.12 -17.00 -13.02
N PRO A 171 -6.04 -16.10 -12.64
CA PRO A 171 -5.78 -14.77 -12.11
C PRO A 171 -5.48 -14.74 -10.60
N ALA A 172 -4.54 -13.89 -10.15
CA ALA A 172 -4.04 -13.88 -8.77
C ALA A 172 -3.96 -12.47 -8.15
N VAL A 173 -3.78 -12.42 -6.83
CA VAL A 173 -3.53 -11.18 -6.06
C VAL A 173 -2.16 -11.27 -5.36
N VAL A 174 -1.32 -10.26 -5.53
CA VAL A 174 0.01 -10.20 -4.91
C VAL A 174 0.11 -8.94 -4.04
N THR A 175 0.73 -9.05 -2.87
CA THR A 175 1.10 -7.88 -2.07
C THR A 175 2.61 -7.76 -1.94
N THR A 176 3.13 -6.55 -2.14
CA THR A 176 4.58 -6.30 -2.23
C THR A 176 5.21 -6.03 -0.87
N ASP A 177 6.36 -6.63 -0.62
CA ASP A 177 7.26 -6.23 0.47
C ASP A 177 8.23 -5.13 0.02
N LEU A 178 8.86 -4.43 0.96
CA LEU A 178 9.87 -3.40 0.67
C LEU A 178 11.06 -3.94 -0.14
N ARG A 179 11.35 -5.25 -0.03
CA ARG A 179 12.50 -5.89 -0.68
C ARG A 179 12.28 -6.27 -2.15
N LEU A 180 11.06 -6.12 -2.68
CA LEU A 180 10.74 -6.58 -4.03
C LEU A 180 11.53 -5.86 -5.13
N ASN A 181 11.61 -4.53 -5.03
CA ASN A 181 12.29 -3.69 -6.01
C ASN A 181 12.58 -2.30 -5.44
N GLU A 182 13.30 -1.50 -6.23
CA GLU A 182 13.51 -0.08 -5.97
C GLU A 182 12.67 0.73 -6.99
N PRO A 183 11.68 1.51 -6.52
CA PRO A 183 10.86 2.33 -7.41
C PRO A 183 11.68 3.37 -8.18
N ARG A 184 11.45 3.49 -9.48
CA ARG A 184 12.10 4.51 -10.31
C ARG A 184 11.56 5.91 -10.03
N TYR A 185 12.32 6.92 -10.45
CA TYR A 185 11.83 8.30 -10.48
C TYR A 185 11.17 8.65 -11.80
N ALA A 186 10.07 9.41 -11.74
CA ALA A 186 9.43 9.93 -12.94
C ALA A 186 10.25 11.08 -13.55
N SER A 187 10.61 10.97 -14.83
CA SER A 187 11.29 12.05 -15.56
C SER A 187 10.33 13.20 -15.87
N LEU A 188 10.85 14.44 -15.97
CA LEU A 188 10.06 15.62 -16.34
C LEU A 188 9.22 15.42 -17.63
N PRO A 189 9.77 14.82 -18.73
CA PRO A 189 8.96 14.51 -19.90
C PRO A 189 7.78 13.58 -19.61
N ASN A 190 7.97 12.58 -18.74
CA ASN A 190 6.92 11.63 -18.40
C ASN A 190 5.84 12.27 -17.52
N ILE A 191 6.22 13.16 -16.59
CA ILE A 191 5.26 13.95 -15.79
C ILE A 191 4.36 14.78 -16.71
N MET A 192 4.92 15.37 -17.76
CA MET A 192 4.13 16.13 -18.74
C MET A 192 3.21 15.24 -19.58
N LYS A 193 3.68 14.05 -20.01
CA LYS A 193 2.86 13.07 -20.73
C LYS A 193 1.73 12.51 -19.85
N ALA A 194 1.98 12.32 -18.55
CA ALA A 194 1.00 11.79 -17.59
C ALA A 194 -0.27 12.64 -17.47
N LYS A 195 -0.17 13.97 -17.69
CA LYS A 195 -1.33 14.87 -17.72
C LYS A 195 -2.31 14.57 -18.87
N ARG A 196 -1.83 13.94 -19.94
CA ARG A 196 -2.63 13.57 -21.12
C ARG A 196 -3.14 12.13 -21.08
N LYS A 197 -2.58 11.29 -20.19
CA LYS A 197 -3.03 9.89 -20.04
C LYS A 197 -4.45 9.83 -19.45
N PRO A 198 -5.24 8.80 -19.81
CA PRO A 198 -6.60 8.63 -19.29
C PRO A 198 -6.62 8.53 -17.77
N LEU A 199 -7.55 9.27 -17.16
CA LEU A 199 -7.89 9.19 -15.75
C LEU A 199 -9.41 9.21 -15.67
N ASP A 200 -9.99 8.04 -15.45
CA ASP A 200 -11.45 7.88 -15.34
C ASP A 200 -11.86 8.12 -13.89
N VAL A 201 -12.95 8.85 -13.69
CA VAL A 201 -13.51 9.12 -12.36
C VAL A 201 -14.83 8.40 -12.23
N ILE A 202 -14.97 7.56 -11.21
CA ILE A 202 -16.15 6.77 -10.90
C ILE A 202 -16.61 7.17 -9.49
N ALA A 203 -17.85 7.59 -9.33
CA ALA A 203 -18.41 7.83 -8.00
C ALA A 203 -18.57 6.50 -7.25
N ALA A 204 -18.09 6.40 -6.00
CA ALA A 204 -18.16 5.14 -5.24
C ALA A 204 -19.59 4.59 -5.11
N ASP A 205 -20.58 5.47 -4.96
CA ASP A 205 -22.00 5.11 -4.83
C ASP A 205 -22.55 4.38 -6.06
N SER A 206 -21.96 4.63 -7.24
CA SER A 206 -22.35 3.96 -8.49
C SER A 206 -21.93 2.49 -8.55
N LEU A 207 -21.03 2.04 -7.68
CA LEU A 207 -20.53 0.67 -7.63
C LEU A 207 -21.38 -0.26 -6.76
N GLY A 208 -22.42 0.27 -6.10
CA GLY A 208 -23.39 -0.51 -5.31
C GLY A 208 -22.76 -1.20 -4.11
N VAL A 209 -21.71 -0.61 -3.53
CA VAL A 209 -21.03 -1.12 -2.33
C VAL A 209 -21.53 -0.34 -1.12
N ASP A 210 -21.98 -1.08 -0.09
CA ASP A 210 -22.26 -0.51 1.22
C ASP A 210 -20.97 -0.05 1.91
N LEU A 211 -20.88 1.25 2.16
CA LEU A 211 -19.75 1.93 2.82
C LEU A 211 -20.08 2.30 4.28
N ALA A 212 -21.17 1.77 4.86
CA ALA A 212 -21.49 1.98 6.26
C ALA A 212 -20.34 1.47 7.17
N PRO A 213 -19.83 2.29 8.10
CA PRO A 213 -18.80 1.88 9.04
C PRO A 213 -19.20 0.63 9.82
N ARG A 214 -18.25 -0.28 9.99
CA ARG A 214 -18.38 -1.48 10.83
C ARG A 214 -17.55 -1.37 12.09
N VAL A 215 -16.58 -0.48 12.10
CA VAL A 215 -15.75 -0.14 13.25
C VAL A 215 -15.93 1.33 13.56
N GLU A 216 -16.13 1.63 14.84
CA GLU A 216 -16.19 2.99 15.35
C GLU A 216 -14.83 3.37 15.96
N LEU A 217 -14.23 4.46 15.47
CA LEU A 217 -13.05 5.05 16.09
C LEU A 217 -13.49 5.89 17.29
N VAL A 218 -13.29 5.36 18.50
CA VAL A 218 -13.69 6.03 19.73
C VAL A 218 -12.77 7.20 20.08
N ARG A 219 -11.45 6.99 20.00
CA ARG A 219 -10.42 8.00 20.30
C ARG A 219 -9.06 7.62 19.72
N VAL A 220 -8.23 8.62 19.51
CA VAL A 220 -6.80 8.51 19.16
C VAL A 220 -5.99 9.24 20.22
N GLU A 221 -4.94 8.62 20.73
CA GLU A 221 -4.06 9.18 21.78
C GLU A 221 -2.60 9.05 21.37
N GLU A 222 -1.76 10.00 21.79
CA GLU A 222 -0.32 9.84 21.63
C GLU A 222 0.17 8.66 22.51
N PRO A 223 1.12 7.85 22.02
CA PRO A 223 1.72 6.82 22.85
C PRO A 223 2.44 7.45 24.06
N ALA A 224 2.57 6.67 25.14
CA ALA A 224 3.26 7.12 26.33
C ALA A 224 4.68 7.63 25.99
N LYS A 225 5.01 8.83 26.44
CA LYS A 225 6.35 9.39 26.28
C LYS A 225 7.32 8.54 27.10
N ARG A 226 8.35 8.00 26.44
CA ARG A 226 9.45 7.30 27.11
C ARG A 226 10.18 8.30 28.02
N GLU A 227 10.51 7.86 29.23
CA GLU A 227 11.37 8.62 30.13
C GLU A 227 12.77 8.84 29.52
N ALA A 228 13.44 9.93 29.91
CA ALA A 228 14.77 10.22 29.42
C ALA A 228 15.74 9.10 29.83
N GLY A 229 16.51 8.60 28.86
CA GLY A 229 17.56 7.63 29.11
C GLY A 229 18.78 8.26 29.77
N ILE A 230 19.67 7.40 30.26
CA ILE A 230 20.97 7.79 30.83
C ILE A 230 22.06 7.41 29.82
N MET A 231 22.99 8.33 29.54
CA MET A 231 24.22 8.03 28.82
C MET A 231 25.29 7.63 29.83
N VAL A 232 26.00 6.53 29.56
CA VAL A 232 27.07 5.99 30.40
C VAL A 232 28.41 6.14 29.71
N GLU A 233 29.49 6.26 30.49
CA GLU A 233 30.82 6.56 29.95
C GLU A 233 31.62 5.30 29.59
N SER A 234 31.16 4.12 30.03
CA SER A 234 31.85 2.86 29.80
C SER A 234 30.91 1.66 29.66
N VAL A 235 31.44 0.59 29.06
CA VAL A 235 30.74 -0.71 28.98
C VAL A 235 30.52 -1.31 30.37
N GLU A 236 31.47 -1.12 31.29
CA GLU A 236 31.37 -1.62 32.66
C GLU A 236 30.21 -0.94 33.41
N GLU A 237 30.10 0.38 33.29
CA GLU A 237 28.99 1.15 33.86
C GLU A 237 27.65 0.72 33.24
N LEU A 238 27.60 0.51 31.93
CA LEU A 238 26.41 -0.01 31.25
C LEU A 238 25.97 -1.35 31.84
N VAL A 239 26.88 -2.32 31.92
CA VAL A 239 26.58 -3.66 32.45
C VAL A 239 26.15 -3.57 33.92
N ASN A 240 26.82 -2.75 34.73
CA ASN A 240 26.44 -2.56 36.13
C ASN A 240 25.02 -2.00 36.26
N LYS A 241 24.66 -0.96 35.49
CA LYS A 241 23.30 -0.40 35.47
C LYS A 241 22.26 -1.39 34.94
N LEU A 242 22.61 -2.18 33.93
CA LEU A 242 21.72 -3.22 33.40
C LEU A 242 21.45 -4.35 34.41
N LYS A 243 22.45 -4.70 35.25
CA LYS A 243 22.30 -5.68 36.34
C LYS A 243 21.53 -5.13 37.54
N THR A 244 21.88 -3.93 37.98
CA THR A 244 21.44 -3.40 39.29
C THR A 244 20.18 -2.54 39.21
N GLU A 245 20.11 -1.63 38.23
CA GLU A 245 19.01 -0.69 38.05
C GLU A 245 17.91 -1.31 37.18
N ALA A 246 18.27 -1.72 35.95
CA ALA A 246 17.29 -2.25 34.98
C ALA A 246 16.93 -3.73 35.21
N LYS A 247 17.83 -4.51 35.84
CA LYS A 247 17.66 -5.94 36.16
C LYS A 247 17.27 -6.82 34.96
N VAL A 248 17.81 -6.51 33.79
CA VAL A 248 17.52 -7.24 32.54
C VAL A 248 18.57 -8.31 32.20
N ILE A 249 19.69 -8.31 32.91
CA ILE A 249 20.76 -9.30 32.80
C ILE A 249 21.27 -9.66 34.19
N SER A 250 21.78 -10.89 34.34
CA SER A 250 22.40 -11.40 35.57
C SER A 250 23.89 -11.09 35.65
#